data_AF-N4X947-F1
#
_entry.id   AF-N4X947-F1
#
_cell.length_a   1.000
_cell.length_b   1.000
_cell.length_c   1.000
_cell.angle_alpha   90.00
_cell.angle_beta   90.00
_cell.angle_gamma   90.00
#
_symmetry.space_group_name_H-M   'P 1'
#
loop_
_entity.id
_entity.type
_entity.pdbx_description
1 polymer ?
#
loop_
_entity_poly.entity_id
_entity_poly.type
_entity_poly.pdbx_seq_one_letter_code
_entity_poly.pdbx_strand_id
1 'polypeptide(L)'
;PMIFSKLDLNLSRDFLPPPPPGKTLSQLSQPQAGIIIGYLSTSQAYESTLRTAFTPDEEAALADFTLNPALVFPFLSSQWKPATGESHMITHYQSARDGAAIVRYLDEFYSIAHGRPATALECAHVSFTCDIQVLNIWLHWRELDASGGATYYMKSIFDCTLRNENHLLAARGLLWNHIDYALDSRLRSLKDALP
;
A
#
# COMPACT_ATOMS: atom_id res chain seq x y z
N PRO A 1 11.08 16.32 -1.97
CA PRO A 1 9.72 15.80 -2.25
C PRO A 1 9.17 15.16 -0.96
N MET A 2 7.86 15.17 -0.73
CA MET A 2 7.24 14.64 0.50
C MET A 2 7.12 13.11 0.52
N ILE A 3 7.64 12.44 -0.51
CA ILE A 3 7.52 11.00 -0.71
C ILE A 3 8.90 10.35 -0.65
N PHE A 4 8.94 9.10 -0.23
CA PHE A 4 10.15 8.33 -0.12
C PHE A 4 9.90 6.87 -0.50
N SER A 5 10.90 6.24 -1.09
CA SER A 5 10.85 4.83 -1.49
C SER A 5 11.85 4.00 -0.69
N LYS A 6 11.44 2.79 -0.29
CA LYS A 6 12.32 1.79 0.32
C LYS A 6 12.25 0.47 -0.44
N LEU A 7 13.36 -0.25 -0.44
CA LEU A 7 13.48 -1.59 -1.00
C LEU A 7 13.27 -2.62 0.12
N ASP A 8 12.61 -3.74 -0.22
CA ASP A 8 12.47 -4.94 0.61
C ASP A 8 12.03 -4.66 2.06
N LEU A 9 11.14 -3.68 2.24
CA LEU A 9 10.73 -3.23 3.56
C LEU A 9 9.67 -4.16 4.15
N ASN A 10 9.97 -4.73 5.30
CA ASN A 10 9.03 -5.55 6.07
C ASN A 10 7.89 -4.68 6.63
N LEU A 11 6.66 -5.11 6.37
CA LEU A 11 5.46 -4.54 6.98
C LEU A 11 5.10 -5.35 8.23
N SER A 12 4.44 -4.71 9.20
CA SER A 12 4.03 -5.35 10.44
C SER A 12 3.07 -6.52 10.16
N ARG A 13 3.27 -7.61 10.89
CA ARG A 13 2.41 -8.81 10.84
C ARG A 13 1.07 -8.58 11.51
N ASP A 14 0.96 -7.56 12.37
CA ASP A 14 -0.26 -7.26 13.13
C ASP A 14 -1.42 -6.89 12.21
N PHE A 15 -1.09 -6.31 11.04
CA PHE A 15 -2.05 -5.95 10.00
C PHE A 15 -2.26 -7.04 8.94
N LEU A 16 -1.72 -8.26 9.11
CA LEU A 16 -2.08 -9.36 8.20
C LEU A 16 -3.55 -9.73 8.38
N PRO A 17 -4.34 -9.92 7.31
CA PRO A 17 -5.73 -10.31 7.46
C PRO A 17 -5.86 -11.65 8.20
N PRO A 18 -6.90 -11.83 9.03
CA PRO A 18 -7.16 -13.11 9.66
C PRO A 18 -7.49 -14.18 8.60
N PRO A 19 -7.32 -15.48 8.92
CA PRO A 19 -7.75 -16.54 8.03
C PRO A 19 -9.26 -16.45 7.76
N PRO A 20 -9.73 -16.82 6.56
CA PRO A 20 -11.16 -16.83 6.25
C PRO A 20 -11.95 -17.71 7.24
N PRO A 21 -13.22 -17.36 7.55
CA PRO A 21 -14.06 -18.16 8.42
C PRO A 21 -14.12 -19.64 8.00
N GLY A 22 -14.00 -20.54 8.97
CA GLY A 22 -14.05 -21.99 8.74
C GLY A 22 -12.78 -22.59 8.11
N LYS A 23 -11.71 -21.82 7.94
CA LYS A 23 -10.42 -22.32 7.45
C LYS A 23 -9.34 -22.22 8.54
N THR A 24 -8.72 -23.35 8.85
CA THR A 24 -7.47 -23.38 9.65
C THR A 24 -6.29 -23.35 8.69
N LEU A 25 -5.69 -22.17 8.49
CA LEU A 25 -4.54 -21.98 7.63
C LEU A 25 -3.29 -21.67 8.46
N SER A 26 -2.11 -22.02 7.94
CA SER A 26 -0.86 -21.55 8.51
C SER A 26 -0.78 -20.03 8.44
N GLN A 27 -0.04 -19.43 9.37
CA GLN A 27 0.14 -17.98 9.40
C GLN A 27 0.82 -17.52 8.10
N LEU A 28 0.28 -16.47 7.48
CA LEU A 28 0.88 -15.88 6.29
C LEU A 28 2.32 -15.45 6.57
N SER A 29 3.17 -15.54 5.54
CA SER A 29 4.52 -14.98 5.58
C SER A 29 4.48 -13.47 5.83
N GLN A 30 5.58 -12.89 6.30
CA GLN A 30 5.61 -11.46 6.54
C GLN A 30 5.41 -10.69 5.22
N PRO A 31 4.53 -9.66 5.19
CA PRO A 31 4.40 -8.82 4.02
C PRO A 31 5.67 -8.00 3.81
N GLN A 32 6.18 -8.02 2.58
CA GLN A 32 7.44 -7.39 2.22
C GLN A 32 7.39 -7.04 0.73
N ALA A 33 7.12 -5.77 0.45
CA ALA A 33 7.12 -5.25 -0.91
C ALA A 33 8.57 -5.08 -1.41
N GLY A 34 8.82 -5.42 -2.67
CA GLY A 34 10.13 -5.22 -3.30
C GLY A 34 10.51 -3.74 -3.38
N ILE A 35 9.54 -2.88 -3.74
CA ILE A 35 9.62 -1.43 -3.51
C ILE A 35 8.32 -0.96 -2.90
N ILE A 36 8.40 -0.10 -1.91
CA ILE A 36 7.26 0.59 -1.31
C ILE A 36 7.51 2.09 -1.28
N ILE A 37 6.47 2.86 -1.60
CA ILE A 37 6.47 4.32 -1.59
C ILE A 37 5.39 4.79 -0.61
N GLY A 38 5.82 5.67 0.29
CA GLY A 38 4.96 6.35 1.24
C GLY A 38 5.43 7.79 1.44
N TYR A 39 4.93 8.43 2.48
CA TYR A 39 5.37 9.76 2.87
C TYR A 39 6.68 9.67 3.66
N LEU A 40 7.56 10.64 3.40
CA LEU A 40 8.84 10.78 4.08
C LEU A 40 8.60 11.13 5.55
N SER A 41 9.14 10.32 6.46
CA SER A 41 9.08 10.60 7.90
C SER A 41 10.10 11.65 8.31
N THR A 42 9.82 12.35 9.40
CA THR A 42 10.77 13.29 10.05
C THR A 42 12.07 12.61 10.44
N SER A 43 11.99 11.36 10.93
CA SER A 43 13.17 10.56 11.29
C SER A 43 14.06 10.15 10.10
N GLN A 44 13.54 10.19 8.88
CA GLN A 44 14.29 9.90 7.66
C GLN A 44 14.69 11.16 6.87
N ALA A 45 14.19 12.34 7.27
CA ALA A 45 14.52 13.63 6.66
C ALA A 45 15.84 14.18 7.23
N TYR A 46 16.97 13.60 6.82
CA TYR A 46 18.30 14.02 7.29
C TYR A 46 18.83 15.30 6.64
N GLU A 47 18.24 15.71 5.50
CA GLU A 47 18.62 16.93 4.78
C GLU A 47 17.60 18.04 5.06
N SER A 48 18.08 19.24 5.44
CA SER A 48 17.25 20.41 5.75
C SER A 48 16.40 20.92 4.58
N THR A 49 16.66 20.44 3.36
CA THR A 49 15.93 20.79 2.13
C THR A 49 14.74 19.85 1.85
N LEU A 50 14.63 18.73 2.56
CA LEU A 50 13.54 17.78 2.39
C LEU A 50 12.32 18.24 3.19
N ARG A 51 11.17 18.25 2.51
CA ARG A 51 9.87 18.54 3.13
C ARG A 51 9.21 17.23 3.49
N THR A 52 8.78 17.07 4.74
CA THR A 52 7.95 15.94 5.18
C THR A 52 6.47 16.25 4.93
N ALA A 53 5.64 15.20 4.80
CA ALA A 53 4.20 15.37 4.65
C ALA A 53 3.49 15.65 6.00
N PHE A 54 4.10 15.14 7.08
CA PHE A 54 3.61 15.24 8.45
C PHE A 54 4.59 16.06 9.30
N THR A 55 4.05 16.79 10.26
CA THR A 55 4.80 17.49 11.30
C THR A 55 5.29 16.50 12.37
N PRO A 56 6.28 16.87 13.21
CA PRO A 56 6.70 16.02 14.32
C PRO A 56 5.57 15.63 15.27
N ASP A 57 4.64 16.53 15.55
CA ASP A 57 3.49 16.26 16.44
C ASP A 57 2.50 15.28 15.80
N GLU A 58 2.23 15.46 14.49
CA GLU A 58 1.41 14.52 13.70
C GLU A 58 2.04 13.11 13.66
N GLU A 59 3.36 12.99 13.54
CA GLU A 59 4.05 11.69 13.59
C GLU A 59 4.09 11.11 15.01
N ALA A 60 4.22 11.95 16.04
CA ALA A 60 4.16 11.50 17.43
C ALA A 60 2.79 10.89 17.77
N ALA A 61 1.70 11.43 17.22
CA ALA A 61 0.36 10.85 17.34
C ALA A 61 0.25 9.44 16.72
N LEU A 62 1.18 9.07 15.83
CA LEU A 62 1.24 7.78 15.15
C LEU A 62 2.27 6.81 15.75
N ALA A 63 2.96 7.17 16.84
CA ALA A 63 4.10 6.40 17.35
C ALA A 63 3.77 4.92 17.64
N ASP A 64 2.57 4.64 18.15
CA ASP A 64 2.08 3.29 18.45
C ASP A 64 1.24 2.69 17.29
N PHE A 65 1.07 3.43 16.19
CA PHE A 65 0.26 3.05 15.03
C PHE A 65 1.11 3.06 13.74
N THR A 66 2.11 2.18 13.69
CA THR A 66 3.05 2.11 12.56
C THR A 66 2.95 0.80 11.78
N LEU A 67 2.78 0.89 10.47
CA LEU A 67 2.89 -0.27 9.58
C LEU A 67 4.36 -0.72 9.45
N ASN A 68 5.29 0.23 9.52
CA ASN A 68 6.73 0.03 9.50
C ASN A 68 7.40 1.30 10.09
N PRO A 69 8.65 1.23 10.57
CA PRO A 69 9.32 2.37 11.21
C PRO A 69 9.92 3.40 10.25
N ALA A 70 9.89 3.18 8.93
CA ALA A 70 10.65 3.95 7.95
C ALA A 70 9.80 4.79 6.98
N LEU A 71 8.52 4.49 6.83
CA LEU A 71 7.59 5.15 5.89
C LEU A 71 6.24 5.33 6.55
N VAL A 72 5.72 6.55 6.46
CA VAL A 72 4.39 6.92 6.93
C VAL A 72 3.39 6.68 5.79
N PHE A 73 2.25 6.06 6.10
CA PHE A 73 1.13 5.75 5.18
C PHE A 73 1.55 5.42 3.73
N PRO A 74 2.10 4.22 3.46
CA PRO A 74 2.35 3.78 2.11
C PRO A 74 1.13 3.93 1.20
N PHE A 75 1.38 4.35 -0.04
CA PHE A 75 0.32 4.52 -1.04
C PHE A 75 0.63 3.79 -2.34
N LEU A 76 1.88 3.37 -2.59
CA LEU A 76 2.22 2.54 -3.74
C LEU A 76 3.20 1.43 -3.32
N SER A 77 2.95 0.20 -3.74
CA SER A 77 3.89 -0.91 -3.55
C SER A 77 4.14 -1.66 -4.85
N SER A 78 5.23 -2.41 -4.90
CA SER A 78 5.58 -3.19 -6.08
C SER A 78 6.25 -4.51 -5.76
N GLN A 79 6.01 -5.47 -6.63
CA GLN A 79 6.69 -6.76 -6.64
C GLN A 79 7.34 -7.00 -8.00
N TRP A 80 8.61 -7.36 -7.98
CA TRP A 80 9.40 -7.61 -9.17
C TRP A 80 9.96 -9.02 -9.13
N LYS A 81 9.93 -9.71 -10.27
CA LYS A 81 10.65 -10.97 -10.42
C LYS A 81 11.54 -10.93 -11.66
N PRO A 82 12.73 -11.52 -11.58
CA PRO A 82 13.54 -11.72 -12.77
C PRO A 82 12.83 -12.67 -13.73
N ALA A 83 13.15 -12.57 -15.02
CA ALA A 83 12.59 -13.42 -16.07
C ALA A 83 12.92 -14.91 -15.91
N THR A 84 13.81 -15.26 -14.97
CA THR A 84 14.30 -16.63 -14.75
C THR A 84 13.70 -17.23 -13.48
N GLY A 85 12.74 -18.15 -13.63
CA GLY A 85 12.51 -19.23 -12.68
C GLY A 85 11.32 -19.12 -11.72
N GLU A 86 10.80 -17.92 -11.45
CA GLU A 86 9.63 -17.76 -10.57
C GLU A 86 8.40 -17.30 -11.37
N SER A 87 7.27 -17.98 -11.15
CA SER A 87 6.01 -17.64 -11.83
C SER A 87 5.55 -16.25 -11.43
N HIS A 88 5.06 -15.45 -12.40
CA HIS A 88 4.40 -14.17 -12.14
C HIS A 88 3.25 -14.31 -11.13
N MET A 89 2.60 -15.48 -11.06
CA MET A 89 1.61 -15.80 -10.03
C MET A 89 2.12 -15.61 -8.60
N ILE A 90 3.40 -15.90 -8.33
CA ILE A 90 4.01 -15.70 -7.00
C ILE A 90 4.02 -14.20 -6.66
N THR A 91 4.32 -13.33 -7.62
CA THR A 91 4.27 -11.88 -7.40
C THR A 91 2.86 -11.38 -7.14
N HIS A 92 1.86 -12.00 -7.76
CA HIS A 92 0.46 -11.64 -7.52
C HIS A 92 0.08 -12.00 -6.10
N TYR A 93 0.43 -13.19 -5.61
CA TYR A 93 0.17 -13.59 -4.22
C TYR A 93 0.92 -12.73 -3.20
N GLN A 94 2.20 -12.41 -3.46
CA GLN A 94 2.97 -11.50 -2.61
C GLN A 94 2.32 -10.11 -2.58
N SER A 95 1.97 -9.58 -3.75
CA SER A 95 1.30 -8.29 -3.87
C SER A 95 -0.09 -8.28 -3.21
N ALA A 96 -0.85 -9.36 -3.28
CA ALA A 96 -2.16 -9.49 -2.62
C ALA A 96 -2.01 -9.42 -1.10
N ARG A 97 -1.03 -10.14 -0.56
CA ARG A 97 -0.72 -10.15 0.87
C ARG A 97 -0.26 -8.77 1.36
N ASP A 98 0.65 -8.14 0.63
CA ASP A 98 1.18 -6.82 1.01
C ASP A 98 0.09 -5.75 0.92
N GLY A 99 -0.71 -5.78 -0.15
CA GLY A 99 -1.86 -4.89 -0.34
C GLY A 99 -2.92 -5.07 0.74
N ALA A 100 -3.29 -6.31 1.07
CA ALA A 100 -4.23 -6.58 2.16
C ALA A 100 -3.75 -6.07 3.52
N ALA A 101 -2.45 -6.17 3.81
CA ALA A 101 -1.87 -5.62 5.03
C ALA A 101 -1.96 -4.10 5.09
N ILE A 102 -1.69 -3.41 3.97
CA ILE A 102 -1.84 -1.94 3.89
C ILE A 102 -3.30 -1.51 4.00
N VAL A 103 -4.22 -2.22 3.32
CA VAL A 103 -5.66 -1.95 3.40
C VAL A 103 -6.17 -2.11 4.83
N ARG A 104 -5.76 -3.16 5.54
CA ARG A 104 -6.14 -3.38 6.94
C ARG A 104 -5.57 -2.29 7.86
N TYR A 105 -4.31 -1.91 7.67
CA TYR A 105 -3.68 -0.80 8.39
C TYR A 105 -4.43 0.52 8.23
N LEU A 106 -4.82 0.87 7.00
CA LEU A 106 -5.59 2.09 6.72
C LEU A 106 -7.00 2.02 7.31
N ASP A 107 -7.65 0.86 7.22
CA ASP A 107 -8.97 0.69 7.84
C ASP A 107 -8.91 0.89 9.36
N GLU A 108 -7.95 0.27 10.04
CA GLU A 108 -7.79 0.42 11.49
C GLU A 108 -7.52 1.89 11.85
N PHE A 109 -6.66 2.58 11.08
CA PHE A 109 -6.40 4.01 11.26
C PHE A 109 -7.67 4.86 11.20
N TYR A 110 -8.39 4.78 10.08
CA TYR A 110 -9.58 5.60 9.86
C TYR A 110 -10.74 5.20 10.77
N SER A 111 -10.83 3.92 11.14
CA SER A 111 -11.85 3.44 12.07
C SER A 111 -11.66 4.00 13.46
N ILE A 112 -10.41 4.08 13.94
CA ILE A 112 -10.07 4.72 15.21
C ILE A 112 -10.31 6.23 15.12
N ALA A 113 -9.81 6.88 14.07
CA ALA A 113 -9.89 8.32 13.90
C ALA A 113 -11.33 8.86 13.83
N HIS A 114 -12.23 8.13 13.16
CA HIS A 114 -13.59 8.60 12.91
C HIS A 114 -14.66 7.92 13.75
N GLY A 115 -14.34 6.84 14.49
CA GLY A 115 -15.33 6.05 15.23
C GLY A 115 -16.37 5.37 14.33
N ARG A 116 -16.05 5.17 13.04
CA ARG A 116 -16.88 4.50 12.03
C ARG A 116 -16.01 3.66 11.09
N PRO A 117 -16.54 2.64 10.40
CA PRO A 117 -15.78 1.91 9.40
C PRO A 117 -15.17 2.86 8.34
N ALA A 118 -13.95 2.55 7.92
CA ALA A 118 -13.31 3.26 6.82
C ALA A 118 -14.08 3.02 5.50
N THR A 119 -14.13 4.04 4.65
CA THR A 119 -14.67 3.92 3.30
C THR A 119 -13.70 3.13 2.41
N ALA A 120 -14.21 2.58 1.31
CA ALA A 120 -13.37 1.88 0.34
C ALA A 120 -12.24 2.78 -0.22
N LEU A 121 -12.49 4.08 -0.37
CA LEU A 121 -11.50 5.03 -0.88
C LEU A 121 -10.41 5.35 0.15
N GLU A 122 -10.79 5.51 1.42
CA GLU A 122 -9.87 5.74 2.55
C GLU A 122 -8.88 4.59 2.71
N CYS A 123 -9.34 3.35 2.58
CA CYS A 123 -8.51 2.15 2.73
C CYS A 123 -7.89 1.62 1.43
N ALA A 124 -8.23 2.18 0.27
CA ALA A 124 -7.71 1.70 -1.00
C ALA A 124 -6.17 1.81 -1.08
N HIS A 125 -5.56 0.80 -1.72
CA HIS A 125 -4.13 0.77 -2.00
C HIS A 125 -3.90 0.39 -3.47
N VAL A 126 -2.87 0.97 -4.08
CA VAL A 126 -2.44 0.61 -5.43
C VAL A 126 -1.11 -0.11 -5.34
N SER A 127 -1.00 -1.23 -6.04
CA SER A 127 0.30 -1.87 -6.26
C SER A 127 0.54 -2.10 -7.74
N PHE A 128 1.77 -2.46 -8.09
CA PHE A 128 2.04 -3.03 -9.40
C PHE A 128 2.97 -4.23 -9.30
N THR A 129 2.83 -5.17 -10.23
CA THR A 129 3.72 -6.32 -10.35
C THR A 129 4.38 -6.33 -11.72
N CYS A 130 5.61 -6.81 -11.80
CA CYS A 130 6.35 -6.87 -13.04
C CYS A 130 7.31 -8.08 -13.08
N ASP A 131 7.27 -8.85 -14.17
CA ASP A 131 8.14 -10.00 -14.42
C ASP A 131 9.11 -9.77 -15.60
N ILE A 132 9.40 -8.50 -15.91
CA ILE A 132 10.18 -8.04 -17.08
C ILE A 132 9.43 -8.19 -18.42
N GLN A 133 8.42 -9.05 -18.52
CA GLN A 133 7.63 -9.19 -19.75
C GLN A 133 6.32 -8.43 -19.68
N VAL A 134 5.66 -8.49 -18.53
CA VAL A 134 4.32 -7.95 -18.28
C VAL A 134 4.34 -7.13 -17.00
N LEU A 135 3.70 -5.96 -17.06
CA LEU A 135 3.34 -5.15 -15.91
C LEU A 135 1.84 -5.27 -15.66
N ASN A 136 1.45 -5.36 -14.39
CA ASN A 136 0.06 -5.24 -13.95
C ASN A 136 -0.03 -4.18 -12.85
N ILE A 137 -1.03 -3.31 -12.92
CA ILE A 137 -1.40 -2.36 -11.86
C ILE A 137 -2.66 -2.91 -11.19
N TRP A 138 -2.64 -2.97 -9.87
CA TRP A 138 -3.65 -3.59 -9.05
C TRP A 138 -4.27 -2.56 -8.11
N LEU A 139 -5.60 -2.61 -7.98
CA LEU A 139 -6.32 -1.95 -6.91
C LEU A 139 -6.65 -2.97 -5.82
N HIS A 140 -6.38 -2.59 -4.57
CA HIS A 140 -6.69 -3.37 -3.37
C HIS A 140 -7.73 -2.64 -2.54
N TRP A 141 -8.72 -3.35 -2.05
CA TRP A 141 -9.76 -2.82 -1.17
C TRP A 141 -10.31 -3.89 -0.24
N ARG A 142 -11.14 -3.46 0.71
CA ARG A 142 -11.87 -4.34 1.62
C ARG A 142 -13.36 -4.20 1.41
N GLU A 143 -14.08 -5.30 1.53
CA GLU A 143 -15.54 -5.29 1.69
C GLU A 143 -15.92 -5.96 3.00
N LEU A 144 -16.97 -5.45 3.62
CA LEU A 144 -17.56 -6.02 4.82
C LEU A 144 -18.82 -6.80 4.44
N ASP A 145 -18.97 -8.00 4.98
CA ASP A 145 -20.23 -8.72 4.93
C ASP A 145 -21.24 -8.18 5.97
N ALA A 146 -22.46 -8.71 5.94
CA ALA A 146 -23.53 -8.30 6.87
C ALA A 146 -23.22 -8.56 8.35
N SER A 147 -22.26 -9.43 8.65
CA SER A 147 -21.80 -9.75 10.01
C SER A 147 -20.57 -8.93 10.44
N GLY A 148 -20.08 -8.03 9.57
CA GLY A 148 -18.85 -7.26 9.80
C GLY A 148 -17.58 -8.04 9.47
N GLY A 149 -17.69 -9.22 8.86
CA GLY A 149 -16.56 -10.00 8.37
C GLY A 149 -15.88 -9.31 7.19
N ALA A 150 -14.56 -9.12 7.28
CA ALA A 150 -13.78 -8.46 6.25
C ALA A 150 -13.24 -9.43 5.20
N THR A 151 -13.51 -9.14 3.92
CA THR A 151 -12.85 -9.78 2.78
C THR A 151 -11.98 -8.76 2.05
N TYR A 152 -10.75 -9.16 1.73
CA TYR A 152 -9.75 -8.32 1.07
C TYR A 152 -9.63 -8.72 -0.39
N TYR A 153 -9.83 -7.75 -1.27
CA TYR A 153 -9.87 -7.96 -2.71
C TYR A 153 -8.68 -7.28 -3.39
N MET A 154 -8.29 -7.86 -4.52
CA MET A 154 -7.27 -7.35 -5.42
C MET A 154 -7.76 -7.57 -6.85
N LYS A 155 -7.74 -6.52 -7.68
CA LYS A 155 -8.15 -6.60 -9.09
C LYS A 155 -7.19 -5.82 -9.99
N SER A 156 -6.84 -6.42 -11.13
CA SER A 156 -6.04 -5.73 -12.15
C SER A 156 -6.90 -4.62 -12.75
N ILE A 157 -6.40 -3.39 -12.69
CA ILE A 157 -7.03 -2.23 -13.31
C ILE A 157 -6.33 -1.84 -14.61
N PHE A 158 -5.13 -2.35 -14.84
CA PHE A 158 -4.37 -2.16 -16.06
C PHE A 158 -3.29 -3.24 -16.17
N ASP A 159 -3.08 -3.80 -17.36
CA ASP A 159 -1.95 -4.66 -17.65
C ASP A 159 -1.40 -4.38 -19.05
N CYS A 160 -0.10 -4.58 -19.22
CA CYS A 160 0.53 -4.45 -20.52
C CYS A 160 1.83 -5.22 -20.62
N THR A 161 2.24 -5.54 -21.84
CA THR A 161 3.59 -6.02 -22.11
C THR A 161 4.58 -4.86 -22.10
N LEU A 162 5.79 -5.08 -21.57
CA LEU A 162 6.84 -4.06 -21.55
C LEU A 162 7.43 -3.76 -22.94
N ARG A 163 6.98 -4.49 -23.98
CA ARG A 163 7.40 -4.28 -25.38
C ARG A 163 6.54 -3.25 -26.10
N ASN A 164 5.45 -2.78 -25.49
CA ASN A 164 4.55 -1.80 -26.08
C ASN A 164 4.73 -0.44 -25.38
N GLU A 165 5.50 0.45 -26.02
CA GLU A 165 5.79 1.79 -25.49
C GLU A 165 4.52 2.60 -25.20
N ASN A 166 3.52 2.55 -26.09
CA ASN A 166 2.27 3.29 -25.90
C ASN A 166 1.53 2.83 -24.64
N HIS A 167 1.51 1.52 -24.38
CA HIS A 167 0.89 0.99 -23.16
C HIS A 167 1.72 1.32 -21.91
N LEU A 168 3.05 1.36 -22.01
CA LEU A 168 3.90 1.81 -20.91
C LEU A 168 3.68 3.28 -20.56
N LEU A 169 3.48 4.13 -21.57
CA LEU A 169 3.11 5.54 -21.36
C LEU A 169 1.75 5.66 -20.65
N ALA A 170 0.77 4.83 -21.01
CA ALA A 170 -0.51 4.78 -20.32
C ALA A 170 -0.38 4.31 -18.86
N ALA A 171 0.39 3.24 -18.61
CA ALA A 171 0.70 2.76 -17.25
C ALA A 171 1.37 3.86 -16.41
N ARG A 172 2.34 4.57 -16.98
CA ARG A 172 3.02 5.70 -16.34
C ARG A 172 2.04 6.82 -16.00
N GLY A 173 1.12 7.14 -16.91
CA GLY A 173 0.06 8.12 -16.66
C GLY A 173 -0.83 7.74 -15.46
N LEU A 174 -1.26 6.48 -15.38
CA LEU A 174 -2.04 5.98 -14.24
C LEU A 174 -1.29 6.10 -12.91
N LEU A 175 0.01 5.75 -12.89
CA LEU A 175 0.83 5.85 -11.70
C LEU A 175 1.06 7.31 -11.27
N TRP A 176 1.24 8.24 -12.22
CA TRP A 176 1.33 9.67 -11.90
C TRP A 176 0.02 10.22 -11.34
N ASN A 177 -1.13 9.88 -11.95
CA ASN A 177 -2.43 10.27 -11.41
C ASN A 177 -2.62 9.78 -9.96
N HIS A 178 -2.14 8.57 -9.66
CA HIS A 178 -2.18 8.03 -8.30
C HIS A 178 -1.25 8.78 -7.34
N ILE A 179 -0.04 9.16 -7.79
CA ILE A 179 0.88 10.00 -7.00
C ILE A 179 0.25 11.37 -6.72
N ASP A 180 -0.39 11.98 -7.72
CA ASP A 180 -1.07 13.27 -7.56
C ASP A 180 -2.22 13.18 -6.54
N TYR A 181 -3.04 12.12 -6.64
CA TYR A 181 -4.06 11.82 -5.63
C TYR A 181 -3.46 11.63 -4.24
N ALA A 182 -2.34 10.90 -4.13
CA ALA A 182 -1.65 10.67 -2.87
C ALA A 182 -1.16 11.99 -2.25
N LEU A 183 -0.58 12.88 -3.07
CA LEU A 183 -0.03 14.14 -2.62
C LEU A 183 -1.06 15.25 -2.35
N ASP A 184 -2.30 15.07 -2.79
CA ASP A 184 -3.40 16.00 -2.56
C ASP A 184 -4.48 15.38 -1.66
N SER A 185 -5.53 14.80 -2.25
CA SER A 185 -6.76 14.47 -1.54
C SER A 185 -6.54 13.40 -0.49
N ARG A 186 -5.68 12.40 -0.75
CA ARG A 186 -5.34 11.38 0.25
C ARG A 186 -4.58 11.99 1.43
N LEU A 187 -3.59 12.84 1.17
CA LEU A 187 -2.81 13.47 2.24
C LEU A 187 -3.68 14.38 3.10
N ARG A 188 -4.57 15.17 2.50
CA ARG A 188 -5.56 15.97 3.25
C ARG A 188 -6.42 15.08 4.14
N SER A 189 -6.99 14.01 3.59
CA SER A 189 -7.80 13.04 4.34
C SER A 189 -7.05 12.41 5.52
N LEU A 190 -5.76 12.06 5.33
CA LEU A 190 -4.94 11.49 6.40
C LEU A 190 -4.68 12.51 7.51
N LYS A 191 -4.38 13.76 7.16
CA LYS A 191 -4.13 14.83 8.14
C LYS A 191 -5.40 15.20 8.90
N ASP A 192 -6.54 15.27 8.22
CA ASP A 192 -7.85 15.56 8.85
C ASP A 192 -8.30 14.46 9.82
N ALA A 193 -7.74 13.24 9.70
CA ALA A 193 -7.99 12.12 10.59
C ALA A 193 -7.03 12.04 11.79
N LEU A 194 -6.01 12.90 11.85
CA LEU A 194 -5.13 12.99 13.02
C LEU A 194 -5.78 13.87 14.12
N PRO A 195 -5.51 13.57 15.40
CA PRO A 195 -6.06 14.33 16.54
C PRO A 195 -5.47 15.73 16.70
#